data_AF-A0A1Y2C0A1-F1
#
_entry.id   AF-A0A1Y2C0A1-F1
#
_cell.length_a   1.000
_cell.length_b   1.000
_cell.length_c   1.000
_cell.angle_alpha   90.00
_cell.angle_beta   90.00
_cell.angle_gamma   90.00
#
_symmetry.space_group_name_H-M   'P 1'
#
loop_
_entity.id
_entity.type
_entity.pdbx_description
1 polymer ?
#
loop_
_entity_poly.entity_id
_entity_poly.type
_entity_poly.pdbx_seq_one_letter_code
_entity_poly.pdbx_strand_id
1 'polypeptide(L)'
;MRPFWLMRLLSRSMYEGGYLTPRLYVPRQLWYQRGVKYVAIDTKYQACINLVQHLQKIRNTKVENCSEVYEVLRGLENEMEAIQNMLSKKLKFIDEIIELGAVVSLDKKINMSLLWKYGYDRLSRSMDKFTNKKGEKVGDVSGYIDILITLFNQAQFFVEWINYIEAKGKANPNELQYAHIHNQLGRISYFFGRVICTFVLRDFEMLLDRYLYKLKQNIFF
;
A
#
# COMPACT_ATOMS: atom_id res chain seq x y z
N MET A 1 3.14 -8.10 8.45
CA MET A 1 2.59 -7.29 9.57
C MET A 1 2.79 -5.77 9.42
N ARG A 2 4.03 -5.26 9.25
CA ARG A 2 4.30 -3.80 9.21
C ARG A 2 3.49 -2.98 8.18
N PRO A 3 3.22 -3.46 6.95
CA PRO A 3 2.44 -2.70 5.97
C PRO A 3 1.00 -2.43 6.41
N PHE A 4 0.32 -3.42 6.99
CA PHE A 4 -1.06 -3.26 7.47
C PHE A 4 -1.18 -2.25 8.62
N TRP A 5 -0.15 -2.16 9.47
CA TRP A 5 -0.06 -1.12 10.49
C TRP A 5 0.06 0.28 9.88
N LEU A 6 0.95 0.45 8.88
CA LEU A 6 1.07 1.73 8.18
C LEU A 6 -0.24 2.12 7.49
N MET A 7 -0.90 1.17 6.81
CA MET A 7 -2.20 1.39 6.18
C MET A 7 -3.25 1.88 7.18
N ARG A 8 -3.24 1.34 8.41
CA ARG A 8 -4.14 1.79 9.48
C ARG A 8 -3.86 3.24 9.90
N LEU A 9 -2.59 3.61 10.03
CA LEU A 9 -2.21 4.99 10.35
C LEU A 9 -2.59 5.96 9.22
N LEU A 10 -2.33 5.58 7.97
CA LEU A 10 -2.70 6.37 6.80
C LEU A 10 -4.22 6.56 6.73
N SER A 11 -5.00 5.48 6.82
CA SER A 11 -6.47 5.50 6.84
C SER A 11 -7.01 6.43 7.93
N ARG A 12 -6.50 6.30 9.16
CA ARG A 12 -6.89 7.18 10.27
C ARG A 12 -6.58 8.64 9.96
N SER A 13 -5.39 8.93 9.46
CA SER A 13 -4.98 10.29 9.12
C SER A 13 -5.82 10.91 8.00
N MET A 14 -6.31 10.10 7.06
CA MET A 14 -7.22 10.53 5.99
C MET A 14 -8.63 10.78 6.52
N TYR A 15 -9.11 9.96 7.45
CA TYR A 15 -10.48 10.03 7.97
C TYR A 15 -10.67 11.18 8.98
N GLU A 16 -9.84 11.25 10.01
CA GLU A 16 -9.99 12.20 11.13
C GLU A 16 -8.73 13.05 11.38
N GLY A 17 -7.61 12.73 10.71
CA GLY A 17 -6.29 13.21 11.09
C GLY A 17 -5.61 12.24 12.06
N GLY A 18 -4.29 12.35 12.22
CA GLY A 18 -3.58 11.44 13.11
C GLY A 18 -2.07 11.43 12.95
N TYR A 19 -1.41 10.78 13.90
CA TYR A 19 0.03 10.62 13.89
C TYR A 19 0.45 9.47 12.96
N LEU A 20 1.28 9.77 11.96
CA LEU A 20 1.96 8.75 11.16
C LEU A 20 3.26 8.28 11.82
N THR A 21 3.87 9.16 12.63
CA THR A 21 4.99 8.84 13.52
C THR A 21 4.77 9.57 14.84
N PRO A 22 5.49 9.22 15.93
CA PRO A 22 5.40 9.96 17.20
C PRO A 22 5.69 11.46 17.09
N ARG A 23 6.28 11.92 15.98
CA ARG A 23 6.69 13.32 15.76
C ARG A 23 5.98 13.98 14.58
N LEU A 24 5.11 13.27 13.87
CA LEU A 24 4.42 13.78 12.68
C LEU A 24 2.93 13.57 12.82
N TYR A 25 2.23 14.63 13.21
CA TYR A 25 0.78 14.72 13.09
C TYR A 25 0.41 15.17 11.68
N VAL A 26 -0.53 14.45 11.07
CA VAL A 26 -1.10 14.79 9.77
C VAL A 26 -2.54 15.23 9.98
N PRO A 27 -2.86 16.52 9.77
CA PRO A 27 -4.24 17.00 9.84
C PRO A 27 -5.03 16.45 8.64
N ARG A 28 -6.31 16.11 8.86
CA ARG A 28 -7.20 15.60 7.80
C ARG A 28 -7.16 16.45 6.54
N GLN A 29 -7.19 17.77 6.70
CA GLN A 29 -7.24 18.75 5.60
C GLN A 29 -6.03 18.69 4.67
N LEU A 30 -4.92 18.10 5.10
CA LEU A 30 -3.75 17.88 4.24
C LEU A 30 -4.07 16.91 3.10
N TRP A 31 -4.89 15.88 3.35
CA TRP A 31 -5.29 14.91 2.33
C TRP A 31 -6.24 15.48 1.26
N TYR A 32 -6.93 16.56 1.59
CA TYR A 32 -7.96 17.19 0.75
C TYR A 32 -7.50 18.53 0.16
N GLN A 33 -6.18 18.72 -0.02
CA GLN A 33 -5.66 19.95 -0.63
C GLN A 33 -6.05 20.08 -2.10
N ARG A 34 -6.64 21.23 -2.46
CA ARG A 34 -6.97 21.58 -3.83
C ARG A 34 -5.75 22.00 -4.64
N GLY A 35 -5.78 21.69 -5.95
CA GLY A 35 -4.79 22.13 -6.93
C GLY A 35 -3.50 21.30 -6.96
N VAL A 36 -3.52 20.11 -6.36
CA VAL A 36 -2.45 19.12 -6.45
C VAL A 36 -2.59 18.36 -7.77
N LYS A 37 -1.48 18.17 -8.49
CA LYS A 37 -1.44 17.44 -9.74
C LYS A 37 -1.04 16.00 -9.47
N TYR A 38 -2.00 15.11 -9.34
CA TYR A 38 -1.69 13.70 -9.11
C TYR A 38 -1.17 13.03 -10.38
N VAL A 39 -0.21 12.11 -10.22
CA VAL A 39 0.26 11.28 -11.32
C VAL A 39 -0.59 10.02 -11.39
N ALA A 40 -1.26 9.82 -12.52
CA ALA A 40 -2.07 8.62 -12.83
C ALA A 40 -3.13 8.27 -11.77
N ILE A 41 -3.83 9.29 -11.24
CA ILE A 41 -4.83 9.11 -10.18
C ILE A 41 -5.93 8.12 -10.57
N ASP A 42 -6.44 8.19 -11.81
CA ASP A 42 -7.48 7.27 -12.26
C ASP A 42 -7.02 5.82 -12.24
N THR A 43 -5.75 5.58 -12.56
CA THR A 43 -5.19 4.22 -12.56
C THR A 43 -4.98 3.70 -11.15
N LYS A 44 -4.57 4.57 -10.22
CA LYS A 44 -4.50 4.22 -8.79
C LYS A 44 -5.89 3.97 -8.22
N TYR A 45 -6.86 4.79 -8.58
CA TYR A 45 -8.26 4.65 -8.18
C TYR A 45 -8.84 3.30 -8.64
N GLN A 46 -8.69 2.96 -9.92
CA GLN A 46 -9.11 1.66 -10.46
C GLN A 46 -8.40 0.48 -9.78
N ALA A 47 -7.09 0.58 -9.55
CA ALA A 47 -6.36 -0.43 -8.78
C ALA A 47 -6.96 -0.64 -7.37
N CYS A 48 -7.32 0.43 -6.68
CA CYS A 48 -7.92 0.33 -5.35
C CYS A 48 -9.31 -0.31 -5.38
N ILE A 49 -10.14 0.02 -6.37
CA ILE A 49 -11.46 -0.62 -6.56
C ILE A 49 -11.31 -2.12 -6.77
N ASN A 50 -10.44 -2.54 -7.69
CA ASN A 50 -10.24 -3.95 -8.01
C ASN A 50 -9.77 -4.75 -6.78
N LEU A 51 -8.85 -4.18 -6.00
CA LEU A 51 -8.40 -4.80 -4.75
C LEU A 51 -9.55 -4.91 -3.74
N VAL A 52 -10.32 -3.85 -3.52
CA VAL A 52 -11.49 -3.86 -2.63
C VAL A 52 -12.47 -4.98 -3.00
N GLN A 53 -12.77 -5.15 -4.28
CA GLN A 53 -13.67 -6.23 -4.74
C GLN A 53 -13.12 -7.63 -4.42
N HIS A 54 -11.82 -7.86 -4.56
CA HIS A 54 -11.21 -9.15 -4.21
C HIS A 54 -11.14 -9.36 -2.70
N LEU A 55 -10.84 -8.32 -1.92
CA LEU A 55 -10.81 -8.40 -0.46
C LEU A 55 -12.19 -8.75 0.12
N GLN A 56 -13.27 -8.23 -0.46
CA GLN A 56 -14.64 -8.57 -0.07
C GLN A 56 -14.94 -10.06 -0.28
N LYS A 57 -14.47 -10.65 -1.38
CA LYS A 57 -14.63 -12.09 -1.64
C LYS A 57 -13.88 -12.92 -0.60
N ILE A 58 -12.62 -12.57 -0.34
CA ILE A 58 -11.76 -13.30 0.61
C ILE A 58 -12.31 -13.22 2.04
N ARG A 59 -12.85 -12.06 2.44
CA ARG A 59 -13.42 -11.87 3.77
C ARG A 59 -14.60 -12.82 4.08
N ASN A 60 -15.31 -13.28 3.05
CA ASN A 60 -16.44 -14.20 3.20
C ASN A 60 -16.00 -15.67 3.31
N THR A 61 -14.72 -15.98 3.08
CA THR A 61 -14.16 -17.32 3.20
C THR A 61 -13.75 -17.62 4.64
N LYS A 62 -13.99 -18.86 5.06
CA LYS A 62 -13.56 -19.37 6.37
C LYS A 62 -12.08 -19.74 6.34
N VAL A 63 -11.29 -19.16 7.25
CA VAL A 63 -9.84 -19.36 7.30
C VAL A 63 -9.44 -20.80 7.64
N GLU A 64 -10.36 -21.58 8.23
CA GLU A 64 -10.16 -23.00 8.54
C GLU A 64 -10.11 -23.88 7.29
N ASN A 65 -10.76 -23.47 6.20
CA ASN A 65 -10.77 -24.21 4.94
C ASN A 65 -9.53 -23.87 4.10
N CYS A 66 -8.42 -24.56 4.37
CA CYS A 66 -7.13 -24.29 3.73
C CYS A 66 -7.17 -24.34 2.20
N SER A 67 -7.96 -25.24 1.60
CA SER A 67 -8.07 -25.35 0.14
C SER A 67 -8.77 -24.14 -0.46
N GLU A 68 -9.86 -23.68 0.15
CA GLU A 68 -10.60 -22.50 -0.33
C GLU A 68 -9.76 -21.24 -0.13
N VAL A 69 -9.12 -21.09 1.04
CA VAL A 69 -8.19 -20.00 1.34
C VAL A 69 -7.08 -19.91 0.29
N TYR A 70 -6.46 -21.04 -0.05
CA TYR A 70 -5.39 -21.06 -1.05
C TYR A 70 -5.85 -20.53 -2.41
N GLU A 71 -7.01 -20.97 -2.89
CA GLU A 71 -7.56 -20.54 -4.19
C GLU A 71 -7.96 -19.06 -4.19
N VAL A 72 -8.62 -18.56 -3.14
CA VAL A 72 -9.00 -17.13 -3.09
C VAL A 72 -7.79 -16.22 -2.96
N LEU A 73 -6.75 -16.63 -2.23
CA LEU A 73 -5.49 -15.88 -2.15
C LEU A 73 -4.74 -15.92 -3.49
N ARG A 74 -4.76 -17.05 -4.20
CA ARG A 74 -4.18 -17.17 -5.54
C ARG A 74 -4.87 -16.25 -6.55
N GLY A 75 -6.20 -16.15 -6.48
CA GLY A 75 -6.97 -15.19 -7.28
C GLY A 75 -6.53 -13.74 -7.03
N LEU A 76 -6.30 -13.37 -5.76
CA LEU A 76 -5.76 -12.05 -5.43
C LEU A 76 -4.33 -11.85 -5.94
N GLU A 77 -3.46 -12.86 -5.86
CA GLU A 77 -2.09 -12.79 -6.40
C GLU A 77 -2.08 -12.44 -7.89
N ASN A 78 -2.93 -13.09 -8.69
CA ASN A 78 -3.04 -12.80 -10.11
C ASN A 78 -3.52 -11.36 -10.36
N GLU A 79 -4.49 -10.86 -9.58
CA GLU A 79 -4.96 -9.48 -9.70
C GLU A 79 -3.88 -8.47 -9.27
N MET A 80 -3.14 -8.75 -8.20
CA MET A 80 -2.01 -7.91 -7.75
C MET A 80 -0.94 -7.80 -8.83
N GLU A 81 -0.63 -8.90 -9.53
CA GLU A 81 0.28 -8.91 -10.67
C GLU A 81 -0.23 -8.04 -11.83
N ALA A 82 -1.50 -8.19 -12.21
CA ALA A 82 -2.12 -7.35 -13.24
C ALA A 82 -2.08 -5.86 -12.87
N ILE A 83 -2.39 -5.52 -11.60
CA ILE A 83 -2.35 -4.16 -11.07
C ILE A 83 -0.93 -3.61 -11.07
N GLN A 84 0.05 -4.39 -10.62
CA GLN A 84 1.45 -3.94 -10.60
C GLN A 84 1.95 -3.63 -12.01
N ASN A 85 1.64 -4.49 -12.98
CA ASN A 85 1.99 -4.29 -14.40
C ASN A 85 1.26 -3.09 -15.02
N MET A 86 0.02 -2.83 -14.63
CA MET A 86 -0.72 -1.63 -15.06
C MET A 86 -0.10 -0.36 -14.47
N LEU A 87 0.30 -0.39 -13.20
CA LEU A 87 0.86 0.75 -12.49
C LEU A 87 2.30 1.06 -12.91
N SER A 88 3.17 0.06 -13.10
CA SER A 88 4.59 0.24 -13.49
C SER A 88 4.75 1.04 -14.79
N LYS A 89 3.85 0.80 -15.77
CA LYS A 89 3.79 1.53 -17.04
C LYS A 89 3.59 3.04 -16.85
N LYS A 90 2.87 3.45 -15.80
CA LYS A 90 2.56 4.86 -15.50
C LYS A 90 3.46 5.45 -14.42
N LEU A 91 3.94 4.63 -13.49
CA LEU A 91 4.66 5.01 -12.29
C LEU A 91 6.04 4.32 -12.29
N LYS A 92 7.06 4.99 -12.85
CA LYS A 92 8.42 4.42 -13.02
C LYS A 92 9.14 4.02 -11.72
N PHE A 93 8.62 4.42 -10.56
CA PHE A 93 9.16 4.04 -9.25
C PHE A 93 8.59 2.71 -8.74
N ILE A 94 7.55 2.18 -9.39
CA ILE A 94 7.03 0.84 -9.17
C ILE A 94 7.79 -0.07 -10.14
N ASP A 95 8.67 -0.91 -9.60
CA ASP A 95 9.38 -1.89 -10.40
C ASP A 95 8.34 -2.87 -11.01
N GLU A 96 8.52 -3.24 -12.29
CA GLU A 96 7.84 -4.41 -12.87
C GLU A 96 8.17 -5.65 -12.03
N ILE A 97 7.30 -6.67 -12.07
CA ILE A 97 7.44 -7.86 -11.24
C ILE A 97 8.84 -8.44 -11.42
N ILE A 98 9.65 -8.32 -10.38
CA ILE A 98 10.85 -9.15 -10.26
C ILE A 98 10.28 -10.54 -9.97
N GLU A 99 10.44 -11.48 -10.90
CA GLU A 99 10.26 -12.90 -10.62
C GLU A 99 11.15 -13.24 -9.41
N LEU A 100 10.58 -13.16 -8.22
CA LEU A 100 11.24 -13.56 -6.97
C LEU A 100 11.10 -15.08 -6.86
N GLY A 101 11.68 -15.77 -7.84
CA GLY A 101 12.16 -17.13 -7.64
C GLY A 101 13.13 -17.10 -6.46
N ALA A 102 12.82 -17.87 -5.43
CA ALA A 102 13.42 -17.82 -4.10
C ALA A 102 13.03 -16.59 -3.27
N VAL A 103 11.90 -16.73 -2.55
CA VAL A 103 11.77 -16.14 -1.22
C VAL A 103 12.88 -16.75 -0.34
N VAL A 104 14.05 -16.10 -0.37
CA VAL A 104 15.16 -16.39 0.52
C VAL A 104 14.69 -16.09 1.94
N SER A 105 14.50 -17.18 2.69
CA SER A 105 14.51 -17.29 4.15
C SER A 105 14.13 -16.04 4.96
N LEU A 106 12.93 -16.10 5.54
CA LEU A 106 12.62 -15.41 6.79
C LEU A 106 13.57 -15.92 7.88
N ASP A 107 14.70 -15.26 8.09
CA ASP A 107 15.14 -14.88 9.44
C ASP A 107 16.40 -13.99 9.42
N LYS A 108 16.20 -12.73 9.82
CA LYS A 108 17.14 -11.79 10.48
C LYS A 108 16.71 -10.36 10.13
N LYS A 109 16.24 -9.65 11.16
CA LYS A 109 16.10 -8.19 11.27
C LYS A 109 16.23 -7.45 9.93
N ILE A 110 15.12 -7.35 9.19
CA ILE A 110 15.02 -6.41 8.07
C ILE A 110 15.27 -5.01 8.64
N ASN A 111 16.46 -4.51 8.37
CA ASN A 111 16.93 -3.21 8.82
C ASN A 111 16.17 -2.14 8.03
N MET A 112 15.15 -1.56 8.66
CA MET A 112 14.34 -0.48 8.08
C MET A 112 15.18 0.71 7.60
N SER A 113 16.43 0.85 8.08
CA SER A 113 17.38 1.85 7.61
C SER A 113 17.93 1.56 6.20
N LEU A 114 18.06 0.30 5.79
CA LEU A 114 18.52 -0.05 4.43
C LEU A 114 17.38 0.13 3.40
N LEU A 115 16.13 -0.12 3.81
CA LEU A 115 14.95 0.19 3.01
C LEU A 115 14.77 1.70 2.81
N TRP A 116 15.10 2.53 3.82
CA TRP A 116 15.16 3.98 3.66
C TRP A 116 16.39 4.43 2.88
N LYS A 117 17.57 3.83 3.06
CA LYS A 117 18.82 4.27 2.38
C LYS A 117 18.83 4.00 0.88
N TYR A 118 18.36 2.84 0.43
CA TYR A 118 18.26 2.54 -1.01
C TYR A 118 16.96 3.03 -1.65
N GLY A 119 15.91 3.25 -0.85
CA GLY A 119 14.70 3.95 -1.28
C GLY A 119 14.98 5.42 -1.54
N TYR A 120 15.51 6.14 -0.55
CA TYR A 120 15.69 7.61 -0.53
C TYR A 120 16.57 8.17 -1.65
N ASP A 121 17.66 7.48 -2.02
CA ASP A 121 18.53 7.95 -3.12
C ASP A 121 17.87 7.84 -4.51
N ARG A 122 16.90 6.91 -4.69
CA ARG A 122 15.96 6.95 -5.83
C ARG A 122 14.82 7.96 -5.60
N LEU A 123 14.46 8.28 -4.34
CA LEU A 123 13.37 9.22 -4.03
C LEU A 123 13.68 10.65 -4.50
N SER A 124 14.93 11.12 -4.35
CA SER A 124 15.39 12.43 -4.80
C SER A 124 15.53 12.52 -6.32
N ARG A 125 16.21 11.55 -6.96
CA ARG A 125 16.50 11.60 -8.41
C ARG A 125 15.28 11.37 -9.31
N SER A 126 14.24 10.72 -8.79
CA SER A 126 12.96 10.59 -9.48
C SER A 126 12.24 11.94 -9.54
N MET A 127 12.31 12.76 -8.49
CA MET A 127 11.55 14.02 -8.41
C MET A 127 11.93 15.00 -9.52
N ASP A 128 13.21 15.06 -9.89
CA ASP A 128 13.72 15.93 -10.96
C ASP A 128 13.27 15.50 -12.36
N LYS A 129 12.86 14.24 -12.56
CA LYS A 129 12.41 13.72 -13.87
C LYS A 129 10.88 13.64 -14.02
N PHE A 130 10.12 13.86 -12.95
CA PHE A 130 8.65 13.79 -12.99
C PHE A 130 7.96 15.16 -13.12
N THR A 131 8.72 16.26 -13.13
CA THR A 131 8.21 17.61 -13.45
C THR A 131 7.72 17.76 -14.89
N ASN A 132 8.06 16.82 -15.79
CA ASN A 132 7.72 16.87 -17.22
C ASN A 132 6.59 15.91 -17.67
N LYS A 133 5.98 15.11 -16.79
CA LYS A 133 4.74 14.39 -17.13
C LYS A 133 3.54 15.18 -16.62
N LYS A 134 2.65 15.54 -17.54
CA LYS A 134 1.43 16.36 -17.36
C LYS A 134 0.50 15.71 -16.32
N GLY A 135 0.70 15.98 -15.04
CA GLY A 135 -0.23 15.57 -13.99
C GLY A 135 -1.57 16.28 -14.18
N GLU A 136 -2.65 15.54 -14.04
CA GLU A 136 -4.01 16.07 -14.25
C GLU A 136 -4.47 16.88 -13.04
N LYS A 137 -5.14 18.00 -13.29
CA LYS A 137 -5.78 18.78 -12.23
C LYS A 137 -7.08 18.09 -11.86
N VAL A 138 -7.09 17.44 -10.71
CA VAL A 138 -8.29 16.77 -10.18
C VAL A 138 -9.14 17.82 -9.47
N GLY A 139 -10.41 17.92 -9.84
CA GLY A 139 -11.38 18.85 -9.24
C GLY A 139 -11.78 18.44 -7.82
N ASP A 140 -12.15 17.16 -7.65
CA ASP A 140 -12.49 16.56 -6.36
C ASP A 140 -11.69 15.27 -6.13
N VAL A 141 -10.90 15.23 -5.06
CA VAL A 141 -10.05 14.08 -4.68
C VAL A 141 -10.77 13.17 -3.68
N SER A 142 -11.95 13.57 -3.19
CA SER A 142 -12.65 12.89 -2.09
C SER A 142 -12.88 11.42 -2.41
N GLY A 143 -13.37 11.08 -3.61
CA GLY A 143 -13.54 9.69 -4.03
C GLY A 143 -12.25 8.86 -4.00
N TYR A 144 -11.11 9.46 -4.37
CA TYR A 144 -9.81 8.78 -4.30
C TYR A 144 -9.37 8.52 -2.85
N ILE A 145 -9.56 9.49 -1.95
CA ILE A 145 -9.25 9.30 -0.53
C ILE A 145 -10.19 8.27 0.10
N ASP A 146 -11.48 8.30 -0.24
CA ASP A 146 -12.50 7.41 0.31
C ASP A 146 -12.26 5.95 -0.10
N ILE A 147 -11.85 5.68 -1.35
CA ILE A 147 -11.49 4.32 -1.75
C ILE A 147 -10.20 3.83 -1.07
N LEU A 148 -9.23 4.72 -0.81
CA LEU A 148 -8.02 4.36 -0.06
C LEU A 148 -8.34 3.99 1.39
N ILE A 149 -9.17 4.78 2.07
CA ILE A 149 -9.67 4.48 3.42
C ILE A 149 -10.36 3.11 3.41
N THR A 150 -11.24 2.88 2.44
CA THR A 150 -11.98 1.61 2.29
C THR A 150 -11.03 0.43 2.10
N LEU A 151 -10.08 0.54 1.16
CA LEU A 151 -9.06 -0.48 0.89
C LEU A 151 -8.24 -0.80 2.14
N PHE A 152 -7.75 0.22 2.83
CA PHE A 152 -6.89 0.07 4.00
C PHE A 152 -7.61 -0.58 5.18
N ASN A 153 -8.89 -0.25 5.37
CA ASN A 153 -9.71 -0.86 6.40
C ASN A 153 -10.08 -2.30 6.06
N GLN A 154 -10.45 -2.58 4.80
CA GLN A 154 -10.78 -3.94 4.37
C GLN A 154 -9.57 -4.88 4.42
N ALA A 155 -8.36 -4.41 4.18
CA ALA A 155 -7.17 -5.26 4.25
C ALA A 155 -6.75 -5.65 5.68
N GLN A 156 -7.36 -5.08 6.74
CA GLN A 156 -6.91 -5.32 8.12
C GLN A 156 -7.12 -6.76 8.59
N PHE A 157 -8.11 -7.49 8.06
CA PHE A 157 -8.36 -8.88 8.47
C PHE A 157 -7.19 -9.82 8.15
N PHE A 158 -6.30 -9.46 7.20
CA PHE A 158 -5.11 -10.26 6.93
C PHE A 158 -4.19 -10.40 8.14
N VAL A 159 -4.21 -9.44 9.07
CA VAL A 159 -3.43 -9.55 10.32
C VAL A 159 -3.90 -10.76 11.13
N GLU A 160 -5.22 -10.94 11.24
CA GLU A 160 -5.81 -12.07 11.95
C GLU A 160 -5.51 -13.39 11.23
N TRP A 161 -5.63 -13.41 9.90
CA TRP A 161 -5.34 -14.61 9.09
C TRP A 161 -3.87 -15.02 9.19
N ILE A 162 -2.93 -14.08 9.11
CA ILE A 162 -1.50 -14.40 9.22
C ILE A 162 -1.21 -14.99 10.61
N ASN A 163 -1.73 -14.39 11.69
CA ASN A 163 -1.55 -14.91 13.04
C ASN A 163 -2.13 -16.32 13.20
N TYR A 164 -3.32 -16.56 12.64
CA TYR A 164 -3.97 -17.87 12.68
C TYR A 164 -3.16 -18.94 11.93
N ILE A 165 -2.76 -18.65 10.70
CA ILE A 165 -1.98 -19.58 9.86
C ILE A 165 -0.60 -19.84 10.45
N GLU A 166 0.05 -18.82 11.02
CA GLU A 166 1.34 -18.99 11.70
C GLU A 166 1.21 -19.89 12.94
N ALA A 167 0.17 -19.70 13.75
CA ALA A 167 -0.09 -20.53 14.92
C ALA A 167 -0.38 -21.99 14.54
N LYS A 168 -1.21 -22.21 13.51
CA LYS A 168 -1.52 -23.56 13.00
C LYS A 168 -0.30 -24.23 12.36
N GLY A 169 0.49 -23.50 11.59
CA GLY A 169 1.73 -24.01 11.01
C GLY A 169 2.76 -24.43 12.07
N LYS A 170 2.85 -23.70 13.18
CA LYS A 170 3.71 -24.10 14.32
C LYS A 170 3.18 -25.33 15.07
N ALA A 171 1.86 -25.43 15.22
CA ALA A 171 1.23 -26.58 15.88
C ALA A 171 1.34 -27.86 15.04
N ASN A 172 1.27 -27.74 13.71
CA ASN A 172 1.28 -28.87 12.77
C ASN A 172 2.41 -28.73 11.74
N PRO A 173 3.69 -28.95 12.09
CA PRO A 173 4.83 -28.71 11.20
C PRO A 173 4.83 -29.57 9.92
N ASN A 174 4.20 -30.74 9.94
CA ASN A 174 4.14 -31.66 8.79
C ASN A 174 3.09 -31.25 7.75
N GLU A 175 2.20 -30.32 8.07
CA GLU A 175 1.14 -29.84 7.16
C GLU A 175 1.64 -28.68 6.29
N LEU A 176 2.17 -29.02 5.11
CA LEU A 176 2.75 -28.05 4.17
C LEU A 176 1.77 -26.96 3.69
N GLN A 177 0.45 -27.20 3.78
CA GLN A 177 -0.58 -26.24 3.37
C GLN A 177 -0.48 -24.91 4.13
N TYR A 178 -0.18 -24.92 5.43
CA TYR A 178 -0.03 -23.70 6.21
C TYR A 178 1.21 -22.90 5.77
N ALA A 179 2.29 -23.59 5.40
CA ALA A 179 3.49 -22.94 4.88
C ALA A 179 3.22 -22.27 3.52
N HIS A 180 2.48 -22.93 2.62
CA HIS A 180 2.10 -22.35 1.33
C HIS A 180 1.22 -21.11 1.48
N ILE A 181 0.17 -21.19 2.32
CA ILE A 181 -0.73 -20.06 2.58
C ILE A 181 0.02 -18.91 3.26
N HIS A 182 0.90 -19.22 4.21
CA HIS A 182 1.74 -18.21 4.86
C HIS A 182 2.62 -17.46 3.84
N ASN A 183 3.20 -18.18 2.87
CA ASN A 183 3.98 -17.58 1.80
C ASN A 183 3.13 -16.68 0.89
N GLN A 184 1.88 -17.07 0.55
CA GLN A 184 0.94 -16.21 -0.20
C GLN A 184 0.62 -14.92 0.56
N LEU A 185 0.28 -15.04 1.85
CA LEU A 185 0.02 -13.89 2.71
C LEU A 185 1.25 -12.97 2.85
N GLY A 186 2.45 -13.55 2.86
CA GLY A 186 3.71 -12.83 2.81
C GLY A 186 3.85 -11.98 1.54
N ARG A 187 3.57 -12.56 0.37
CA ARG A 187 3.59 -11.84 -0.93
C ARG A 187 2.52 -10.75 -1.01
N ILE A 188 1.31 -11.01 -0.52
CA ILE A 188 0.23 -10.01 -0.41
C ILE A 188 0.68 -8.85 0.49
N SER A 189 1.23 -9.14 1.68
CA SER A 189 1.74 -8.11 2.57
C SER A 189 2.86 -7.29 1.91
N TYR A 190 3.73 -7.94 1.12
CA TYR A 190 4.79 -7.25 0.39
C TYR A 190 4.24 -6.31 -0.68
N PHE A 191 3.27 -6.77 -1.48
CA PHE A 191 2.59 -5.95 -2.50
C PHE A 191 1.95 -4.70 -1.89
N PHE A 192 1.17 -4.84 -0.80
CA PHE A 192 0.56 -3.69 -0.13
C PHE A 192 1.59 -2.69 0.37
N GLY A 193 2.74 -3.16 0.88
CA GLY A 193 3.82 -2.29 1.32
C GLY A 193 4.56 -1.60 0.18
N ARG A 194 4.91 -2.35 -0.87
CA ARG A 194 5.82 -1.88 -1.93
C ARG A 194 5.14 -1.20 -3.10
N VAL A 195 3.89 -1.54 -3.38
CA VAL A 195 3.11 -0.95 -4.46
C VAL A 195 2.17 0.09 -3.87
N ILE A 196 1.23 -0.35 -3.02
CA ILE A 196 0.14 0.51 -2.56
C ILE A 196 0.63 1.62 -1.62
N CYS A 197 1.27 1.27 -0.50
CA CYS A 197 1.76 2.27 0.46
C CYS A 197 2.78 3.20 -0.18
N THR A 198 3.63 2.70 -1.08
CA THR A 198 4.63 3.53 -1.77
C THR A 198 3.97 4.65 -2.57
N PHE A 199 2.98 4.36 -3.43
CA PHE A 199 2.38 5.43 -4.22
C PHE A 199 1.55 6.38 -3.35
N VAL A 200 0.93 5.90 -2.27
CA VAL A 200 0.16 6.75 -1.34
C VAL A 200 1.09 7.69 -0.58
N LEU A 201 2.26 7.22 -0.14
CA LEU A 201 3.26 8.06 0.49
C LEU A 201 3.82 9.11 -0.49
N ARG A 202 3.96 8.77 -1.78
CA ARG A 202 4.31 9.77 -2.81
C ARG A 202 3.24 10.83 -2.99
N ASP A 203 1.98 10.43 -3.00
CA ASP A 203 0.86 11.38 -3.08
C ASP A 203 0.83 12.28 -1.84
N PHE A 204 1.11 11.71 -0.66
CA PHE A 204 1.25 12.46 0.59
C PHE A 204 2.39 13.49 0.55
N GLU A 205 3.56 13.15 0.01
CA GLU A 205 4.67 14.10 -0.19
C GLU A 205 4.22 15.31 -1.02
N MET A 206 3.53 15.07 -2.14
CA MET A 206 3.02 16.14 -3.01
C MET A 206 1.98 17.02 -2.32
N LEU A 207 1.13 16.40 -1.48
CA LEU A 207 0.13 17.11 -0.68
C LEU A 207 0.78 17.98 0.39
N LEU A 208 1.80 17.45 1.07
CA LEU A 208 2.56 18.17 2.10
C LEU A 208 3.30 19.36 1.49
N ASP A 209 3.96 19.19 0.34
CA ASP A 209 4.63 20.29 -0.37
C ASP A 209 3.65 21.41 -0.72
N ARG A 210 2.46 21.04 -1.21
CA ARG A 210 1.41 22.01 -1.53
C ARG A 210 0.90 22.72 -0.28
N TYR A 211 0.73 21.99 0.82
CA TYR A 211 0.29 22.54 2.10
C TYR A 211 1.31 23.55 2.65
N LEU A 212 2.60 23.18 2.67
CA LEU A 212 3.70 24.05 3.10
C LEU A 212 3.83 25.31 2.22
N TYR A 213 3.63 25.18 0.91
CA TYR A 213 3.63 26.32 0.00
C TYR A 213 2.54 27.33 0.36
N LYS A 214 1.30 26.88 0.62
CA LYS A 214 0.19 27.76 1.04
C LYS A 214 0.45 28.40 2.40
N LEU A 215 1.03 27.66 3.35
CA LEU A 215 1.41 28.21 4.65
C LEU A 215 2.40 29.36 4.50
N LYS A 216 3.44 29.20 3.65
CA LYS A 216 4.39 30.28 3.39
C LYS A 216 3.69 31.51 2.80
N GLN A 217 2.79 31.33 1.83
CA GLN A 217 2.04 32.46 1.27
C GLN A 217 1.22 33.18 2.34
N ASN A 218 0.52 32.45 3.20
CA ASN A 218 -0.33 33.04 4.23
C ASN A 218 0.45 33.72 5.40
N ILE A 219 1.76 33.51 5.50
CA ILE A 219 2.59 34.13 6.55
C ILE A 219 3.21 35.47 6.08
N PHE A 220 3.39 35.63 4.77
CA PHE A 220 4.02 36.82 4.17
C PHE A 220 2.99 37.79 3.52
N PHE A 221 1.70 37.59 3.81
CA PHE A 221 0.58 38.49 3.53
C PHE A 221 -0.25 38.63 4.81
#